data_AF-A0A9X2HMX3-F1
#
_entry.id   AF-A0A9X2HMX3-F1
#
_cell.length_a   1.000
_cell.length_b   1.000
_cell.length_c   1.000
_cell.angle_alpha   90.00
_cell.angle_beta   90.00
_cell.angle_gamma   90.00
#
_symmetry.space_group_name_H-M   'P 1'
#
loop_
_entity.id
_entity.type
_entity.pdbx_description
1 polymer ?
#
loop_
_entity_poly.entity_id
_entity_poly.type
_entity_poly.pdbx_seq_one_letter_code
_entity_poly.pdbx_strand_id
1 'polypeptide(L)' 'MTAASPTLEWLARHYAALDVTVAEALIDGESAQAVRECRMADATFWQRVRYRSRMLRILHAPRTRED' A
#
# COMPACT_ATOMS: atom_id res chain seq x y z
N MET A 1 -19.18 -18.21 1.27
CA MET A 1 -18.62 -17.26 2.25
C MET A 1 -17.63 -16.36 1.54
N THR A 2 -18.05 -15.17 1.12
CA THR A 2 -17.12 -14.17 0.56
C THR A 2 -16.39 -13.52 1.72
N ALA A 3 -15.11 -13.86 1.91
CA ALA A 3 -14.25 -13.08 2.79
C ALA A 3 -14.30 -11.62 2.32
N ALA A 4 -14.67 -10.70 3.20
CA ALA A 4 -14.71 -9.28 2.84
C ALA A 4 -13.29 -8.86 2.47
N SER A 5 -13.05 -8.57 1.19
CA SER A 5 -11.75 -8.06 0.75
C SER A 5 -11.43 -6.79 1.55
N PRO A 6 -10.23 -6.68 2.13
CA PRO A 6 -9.87 -5.50 2.90
C PRO A 6 -9.98 -4.25 2.02
N THR A 7 -10.61 -3.20 2.54
CA THR A 7 -10.78 -1.94 1.82
C THR A 7 -9.41 -1.30 1.56
N LEU A 8 -9.24 -0.68 0.39
CA LEU A 8 -8.01 0.04 0.00
C LEU A 8 -7.46 0.94 1.12
N GLU A 9 -8.34 1.71 1.77
CA GLU A 9 -7.95 2.65 2.82
C GLU A 9 -7.40 1.95 4.06
N TRP A 10 -7.95 0.78 4.44
CA TRP A 10 -7.45 0.02 5.57
C TRP A 10 -6.04 -0.50 5.30
N LEU A 11 -5.82 -1.13 4.14
CA LEU A 11 -4.47 -1.59 3.75
C LEU A 11 -3.50 -0.43 3.63
N ALA A 12 -3.90 0.68 3.00
CA ALA A 12 -3.02 1.82 2.82
C ALA A 12 -2.54 2.40 4.17
N ARG A 13 -3.43 2.48 5.18
CA ARG A 13 -3.06 2.87 6.55
C ARG A 13 -2.15 1.86 7.22
N HIS A 14 -2.47 0.57 7.09
CA HIS A 14 -1.63 -0.50 7.62
C HIS A 14 -0.20 -0.40 7.08
N TYR A 15 -0.02 -0.33 5.75
CA TYR A 15 1.29 -0.19 5.13
C TYR A 15 1.96 1.16 5.40
N ALA A 16 1.20 2.24 5.59
CA ALA A 16 1.77 3.54 5.95
C ALA A 16 2.43 3.52 7.34
N ALA A 17 1.92 2.69 8.26
CA ALA A 17 2.44 2.53 9.61
C ALA A 17 3.65 1.58 9.72
N LEU A 18 3.91 0.77 8.68
CA LEU A 18 5.10 -0.09 8.61
C LEU A 18 6.33 0.71 8.18
N ASP A 19 7.51 0.14 8.44
CA ASP A 19 8.75 0.60 7.82
C ASP A 19 8.60 0.68 6.29
N VAL A 20 9.18 1.72 5.69
CA VAL A 20 9.05 2.00 4.25
C VAL A 20 9.56 0.83 3.42
N THR A 21 10.74 0.31 3.75
CA THR A 21 11.38 -0.78 3.00
C THR A 21 10.54 -2.05 3.09
N VAL A 22 10.06 -2.38 4.30
CA VAL A 22 9.21 -3.55 4.53
C VAL A 22 7.89 -3.45 3.76
N ALA A 23 7.22 -2.31 3.84
CA ALA A 23 5.94 -2.11 3.17
C ALA A 23 6.07 -2.20 1.64
N GLU A 24 7.10 -1.59 1.06
CA GLU A 24 7.32 -1.60 -0.39
C GLU A 24 7.65 -3.02 -0.87
N ALA A 25 8.47 -3.77 -0.14
CA ALA A 25 8.77 -5.17 -0.48
C ALA A 25 7.53 -6.07 -0.46
N LEU A 26 6.64 -5.91 0.53
CA LEU A 26 5.39 -6.67 0.60
C LEU A 26 4.45 -6.32 -0.55
N ILE A 27 4.24 -5.04 -0.82
CA ILE A 27 3.36 -4.58 -1.90
C ILE A 27 3.90 -5.00 -3.27
N ASP A 28 5.23 -4.94 -3.48
CA ASP A 28 5.85 -5.40 -4.72
C ASP A 28 5.71 -6.92 -4.89
N GLY A 29 5.82 -7.70 -3.81
CA GLY A 29 5.57 -9.14 -3.81
C GLY A 29 4.15 -9.50 -4.26
N GLU A 30 3.15 -8.88 -3.64
CA GLU A 30 1.73 -9.06 -3.96
C GLU A 30 1.41 -8.62 -5.40
N SER A 31 1.94 -7.46 -5.82
CA SER A 31 1.76 -6.96 -7.19
C SER A 31 2.37 -7.91 -8.22
N ALA A 32 3.59 -8.39 -7.96
CA ALA A 32 4.28 -9.31 -8.86
C ALA A 32 3.56 -10.66 -8.95
N GLN A 33 3.00 -11.15 -7.85
CA GLN A 33 2.18 -12.37 -7.85
C GLN A 33 0.91 -12.18 -8.69
N ALA A 34 0.18 -11.08 -8.49
CA ALA A 34 -1.01 -10.77 -9.28
C ALA A 34 -0.71 -10.68 -10.79
N VAL A 35 0.42 -10.08 -11.17
CA VAL A 35 0.86 -10.04 -12.57
C VAL A 35 1.17 -11.43 -13.12
N ARG A 36 1.91 -12.26 -12.38
CA ARG A 36 2.24 -13.65 -12.79
C ARG A 36 0.99 -14.51 -13.01
N GLU A 37 -0.07 -14.26 -12.23
CA GLU A 37 -1.35 -14.97 -12.32
C GLU A 37 -2.36 -14.30 -13.27
N CYS A 38 -1.94 -13.27 -14.02
CA CYS A 38 -2.78 -12.49 -14.93
C CYS A 38 -3.99 -11.81 -14.25
N ARG A 39 -3.94 -11.54 -12.94
CA ARG A 39 -4.97 -10.84 -12.15
C ARG A 39 -4.75 -9.32 -12.18
N MET A 40 -5.05 -8.68 -13.31
CA MET A 40 -4.77 -7.24 -13.52
C MET A 40 -5.51 -6.30 -12.55
N ALA A 41 -6.73 -6.67 -12.13
CA ALA A 41 -7.49 -5.91 -11.14
C ALA A 41 -6.75 -5.85 -9.79
N ASP A 42 -6.16 -6.96 -9.37
CA ASP A 42 -5.42 -7.07 -8.12
C ASP A 42 -4.09 -6.33 -8.22
N ALA A 43 -3.37 -6.44 -9.34
CA ALA A 43 -2.15 -5.66 -9.59
C ALA A 43 -2.43 -4.14 -9.50
N THR A 44 -3.52 -3.68 -10.11
CA THR A 44 -3.95 -2.27 -10.05
C THR A 44 -4.34 -1.87 -8.62
N PHE A 45 -5.03 -2.76 -7.90
CA PHE A 45 -5.38 -2.54 -6.51
C PHE A 45 -4.13 -2.31 -5.64
N TRP A 46 -3.11 -3.15 -5.78
CA TRP A 46 -1.85 -3.02 -5.04
C TRP A 46 -1.08 -1.74 -5.40
N GLN A 47 -1.09 -1.31 -6.67
CA GLN A 47 -0.54 -0.01 -7.07
C GLN A 47 -1.26 1.15 -6.38
N ARG A 48 -2.60 1.09 -6.25
CA ARG A 48 -3.37 2.11 -5.54
C ARG A 48 -3.08 2.10 -4.03
N VAL A 49 -2.92 0.94 -3.41
CA VAL A 49 -2.50 0.80 -2.00
C VAL A 49 -1.12 1.44 -1.80
N ARG A 50 -0.15 1.15 -2.69
CA ARG A 50 1.20 1.76 -2.67
C ARG A 50 1.13 3.28 -2.67
N TYR A 51 0.41 3.82 -3.65
CA TYR A 51 0.28 5.27 -3.81
C TYR A 51 -0.37 5.91 -2.57
N ARG A 52 -1.48 5.36 -2.10
CA ARG A 52 -2.20 5.90 -0.93
C ARG A 52 -1.36 5.81 0.35
N SER A 53 -0.63 4.71 0.54
CA SER A 53 0.28 4.54 1.69
C SER A 53 1.38 5.61 1.71
N ARG A 54 2.00 5.88 0.55
CA ARG A 54 3.00 6.95 0.41
C ARG A 54 2.42 8.33 0.70
N MET A 55 1.23 8.63 0.18
CA MET A 55 0.55 9.89 0.49
C MET A 55 0.32 10.06 1.99
N LEU A 56 -0.17 9.01 2.67
CA LEU A 56 -0.40 9.05 4.11
C LEU A 56 0.90 9.35 4.88
N ARG A 57 2.02 8.69 4.54
CA ARG A 57 3.31 9.00 5.18
C ARG A 57 3.73 10.46 5.00
N ILE A 58 3.53 11.04 3.83
CA ILE A 58 3.86 12.45 3.57
C ILE A 58 2.95 13.38 4.40
N LEU A 59 1.65 13.10 4.43
CA LEU A 59 0.68 13.91 5.19
C LEU A 59 0.90 13.82 6.71
N HIS A 60 1.39 12.69 7.19
CA HIS A 60 1.66 12.43 8.60
C HIS A 60 3.12 12.61 9.00
N ALA A 61 4.00 12.94 8.05
CA ALA A 61 5.37 13.28 8.36
C ALA A 61 5.37 14.55 9.22
N PRO A 62 6.10 14.58 10.35
CA PRO A 62 6.26 15.81 11.09
C PRO A 62 6.87 16.84 10.14
N ARG A 63 6.15 17.94 9.88
CA ARG A 63 6.76 19.09 9.23
C ARG A 63 7.92 19.49 10.13
N THR A 64 9.15 19.31 9.66
CA THR A 64 10.30 19.97 10.24
C THR A 64 9.96 21.45 10.28
N ARG A 65 9.63 21.96 11.46
CA ARG A 65 9.59 23.39 11.71
C ARG A 65 11.05 23.82 11.62
N GLU A 66 11.41 24.41 10.50
CA GLU A 66 12.60 25.25 10.42
C GLU A 66 12.25 26.53 11.19
N ASP A 67 12.80 26.65 12.41
CA ASP A 67 12.89 27.91 13.17
C ASP A 67 14.05 28.77 12.63
#